data_AF-A0A6G0W309-F1
#
_entry.id   AF-A0A6G0W309-F1
#
_cell.length_a   1.000
_cell.length_b   1.000
_cell.length_c   1.000
_cell.angle_alpha   90.00
_cell.angle_beta   90.00
_cell.angle_gamma   90.00
#
_symmetry.space_group_name_H-M   'P 1'
#
loop_
_entity.id
_entity.type
_entity.pdbx_description
1 polymer ?
#
loop_
_entity_poly.entity_id
_entity_poly.type
_entity_poly.pdbx_seq_one_letter_code
_entity_poly.pdbx_strand_id
1 'polypeptide(L)'
;MTSTDFDLLINLIAPKIAKSETIFRKPISVQERLAVTLRFLVTGESFTSLQYLFRMFKQVISNIVPEVCEAIIDVLKDNIQVKI
;
A
#
# COMPACT_ATOMS: atom_id res chain seq x y z
N MET A 1 -12.63 7.41 -3.75
CA MET A 1 -12.53 6.23 -4.63
C MET A 1 -13.83 5.49 -4.51
N THR A 2 -14.42 5.05 -5.62
CA THR A 2 -15.51 4.08 -5.52
C THR A 2 -14.92 2.78 -4.94
N SER A 3 -15.71 1.94 -4.26
CA SER A 3 -15.20 0.66 -3.73
C SER A 3 -14.48 -0.14 -4.82
N THR A 4 -15.01 -0.07 -6.04
CA THR A 4 -14.46 -0.64 -7.28
C THR A 4 -13.01 -0.23 -7.57
N ASP A 5 -12.63 1.05 -7.45
CA ASP A 5 -11.27 1.49 -7.83
C ASP A 5 -10.21 0.98 -6.85
N PHE A 6 -10.57 0.90 -5.56
CA PHE A 6 -9.69 0.39 -4.53
C PHE A 6 -9.46 -1.12 -4.71
N ASP A 7 -10.53 -1.88 -4.96
CA ASP A 7 -10.45 -3.33 -5.21
C ASP A 7 -9.70 -3.64 -6.51
N LEU A 8 -9.89 -2.84 -7.56
CA LEU A 8 -9.12 -2.95 -8.80
C LEU A 8 -7.62 -2.77 -8.53
N LEU A 9 -7.24 -1.73 -7.78
CA LEU A 9 -5.82 -1.48 -7.48
C LEU A 9 -5.23 -2.59 -6.61
N ILE A 10 -5.98 -3.12 -5.64
CA ILE A 10 -5.57 -4.29 -4.84
C ILE A 10 -5.26 -5.47 -5.75
N ASN A 11 -6.15 -5.80 -6.68
CA ASN A 11 -5.97 -6.95 -7.57
C ASN A 11 -4.71 -6.81 -8.45
N LEU A 12 -4.39 -5.58 -8.88
CA LEU A 12 -3.19 -5.31 -9.67
C LEU A 12 -1.89 -5.45 -8.85
N ILE A 13 -1.86 -4.90 -7.63
CA ILE A 13 -0.63 -4.87 -6.81
C ILE A 13 -0.44 -6.13 -5.97
N ALA A 14 -1.50 -6.89 -5.66
CA ALA A 14 -1.44 -8.05 -4.78
C ALA A 14 -0.33 -9.06 -5.16
N PRO A 15 -0.09 -9.40 -6.44
CA PRO A 15 1.00 -10.31 -6.82
C PRO A 15 2.40 -9.81 -6.44
N LYS A 16 2.58 -8.51 -6.23
CA LYS A 16 3.87 -7.88 -5.90
C LYS A 16 4.07 -7.68 -4.40
N ILE A 17 2.99 -7.42 -3.67
CA ILE A 17 3.06 -6.96 -2.27
C ILE A 17 2.41 -7.91 -1.28
N ALA A 18 1.76 -8.99 -1.71
CA ALA A 18 1.27 -10.01 -0.79
C ALA A 18 2.45 -10.69 -0.07
N LYS A 19 2.31 -10.85 1.25
CA LYS A 19 3.27 -11.62 2.06
C LYS A 19 2.66 -12.98 2.39
N SER A 20 3.49 -14.02 2.41
CA SER A 20 3.06 -15.38 2.77
C SER A 20 2.64 -15.47 4.23
N GLU A 21 1.64 -16.29 4.50
CA GLU A 21 1.26 -16.60 5.87
C GLU A 21 2.33 -17.48 6.54
N THR A 22 2.61 -17.19 7.81
CA THR A 22 3.59 -17.92 8.61
C THR A 22 2.94 -18.41 9.90
N ILE A 23 3.49 -19.47 10.50
CA ILE A 23 3.02 -20.01 11.78
C ILE A 23 3.15 -19.02 12.96
N PHE A 24 4.03 -18.02 12.83
CA PHE A 24 4.31 -17.07 13.91
C PHE A 24 3.36 -15.89 13.91
N ARG A 25 3.02 -15.37 12.73
CA ARG A 25 2.20 -14.16 12.60
C ARG A 25 1.50 -14.12 11.25
N LYS A 26 0.22 -13.72 11.28
CA LYS A 26 -0.55 -13.38 10.09
C LYS A 26 0.02 -12.10 9.43
N PRO A 27 0.31 -12.11 8.13
CA PRO A 27 0.82 -10.94 7.43
C PRO A 27 -0.22 -9.81 7.40
N ILE A 28 0.27 -8.57 7.31
CA ILE A 28 -0.58 -7.41 7.06
C ILE A 28 -1.15 -7.56 5.64
N SER A 29 -2.47 -7.43 5.53
CA SER A 29 -3.19 -7.68 4.27
C SER A 29 -2.83 -6.64 3.20
N VAL A 30 -2.93 -7.01 1.92
CA VAL A 30 -2.70 -6.09 0.79
C VAL A 30 -3.56 -4.82 0.92
N GLN A 31 -4.80 -4.99 1.38
CA GLN A 31 -5.77 -3.96 1.69
C GLN A 31 -5.22 -2.94 2.71
N GLU A 32 -4.73 -3.42 3.86
CA GLU A 32 -4.17 -2.56 4.91
C GLU A 32 -2.89 -1.86 4.45
N ARG A 33 -2.03 -2.58 3.70
CA ARG A 33 -0.79 -2.02 3.13
C ARG A 33 -1.10 -0.88 2.16
N LEU A 34 -2.10 -1.06 1.30
CA LEU A 34 -2.54 -0.01 0.38
C LEU A 34 -3.19 1.15 1.14
N ALA A 35 -4.07 0.87 2.09
CA ALA A 35 -4.78 1.90 2.86
C ALA A 35 -3.84 2.83 3.64
N VAL A 36 -2.82 2.28 4.33
CA VAL A 36 -1.84 3.11 5.05
C VAL A 36 -1.00 3.94 4.10
N THR A 37 -0.64 3.39 2.93
CA THR A 37 0.13 4.11 1.92
C THR A 37 -0.67 5.25 1.32
N LEU A 38 -1.93 5.02 0.92
CA LEU A 38 -2.80 6.08 0.40
C LEU A 38 -3.06 7.16 1.47
N ARG A 39 -3.27 6.77 2.74
CA ARG A 39 -3.39 7.74 3.83
C ARG A 39 -2.14 8.61 3.93
N PHE A 40 -0.96 8.01 3.90
CA PHE A 40 0.31 8.73 3.93
C PHE A 40 0.44 9.70 2.75
N LEU A 41 0.19 9.25 1.52
CA LEU A 41 0.31 10.07 0.31
C LEU A 41 -0.64 11.28 0.29
N VAL A 42 -1.85 11.11 0.83
CA VAL A 42 -2.86 12.19 0.87
C VAL A 42 -2.58 13.21 1.97
N THR A 43 -2.11 12.76 3.14
CA THR A 43 -2.01 13.60 4.34
C THR A 43 -0.60 14.13 4.61
N GLY A 44 0.44 13.42 4.18
CA GLY A 44 1.83 13.70 4.55
C GLY A 44 2.14 13.47 6.03
N GLU A 45 1.28 12.75 6.77
CA GLU A 45 1.49 12.50 8.20
C GLU A 45 2.78 11.71 8.48
N SER A 46 3.37 11.93 9.66
CA SER A 46 4.50 11.13 10.11
C SER A 46 4.10 9.66 10.32
N PHE A 47 5.05 8.73 10.13
CA PHE A 47 4.83 7.31 10.42
C PHE A 47 4.49 7.04 11.90
N THR A 48 4.88 7.92 12.82
CA THR A 48 4.49 7.84 14.22
C THR A 48 2.99 8.06 14.40
N SER A 49 2.40 9.03 13.69
CA SER A 49 0.95 9.25 13.72
C SER A 49 0.20 8.05 13.14
N LEU A 50 0.63 7.59 11.96
CA LEU A 50 0.03 6.44 11.29
C LEU A 50 0.15 5.15 12.10
N GLN A 51 1.21 4.99 12.91
CA GLN A 51 1.35 3.84 13.79
C GLN A 51 0.19 3.70 14.75
N TYR A 52 -0.26 4.81 15.36
CA TYR A 52 -1.39 4.77 16.29
C TYR A 52 -2.71 4.55 15.56
N LEU A 53 -2.89 5.18 14.39
CA LEU A 53 -4.11 5.07 13.60
C LEU A 53 -4.34 3.64 13.07
N PHE A 54 -3.31 3.03 12.48
CA PHE A 54 -3.41 1.71 11.86
C PHE A 54 -2.97 0.56 12.78
N ARG A 55 -2.49 0.87 14.00
CA ARG A 55 -1.94 -0.12 14.95
C ARG A 55 -0.80 -0.96 14.32
N MET A 56 0.02 -0.31 13.49
CA MET A 56 1.17 -0.89 12.81
C MET A 56 2.45 -0.21 13.28
N PHE A 57 3.50 -0.95 13.64
CA PHE A 57 4.76 -0.33 14.04
C PHE A 57 5.30 0.61 12.94
N LYS A 58 5.80 1.79 13.32
CA LYS A 58 6.32 2.79 12.38
C LYS A 58 7.40 2.24 11.44
N GLN A 59 8.23 1.30 11.93
CA GLN A 59 9.26 0.60 11.14
C GLN A 59 8.65 -0.29 10.06
N VAL A 60 7.48 -0.88 10.34
CA VAL A 60 6.75 -1.67 9.35
C VAL A 60 6.13 -0.74 8.32
N ILE A 61 5.53 0.37 8.74
CA ILE A 61 4.97 1.38 7.82
C ILE A 61 6.06 1.95 6.90
N SER A 62 7.26 2.26 7.43
CA SER A 62 8.37 2.78 6.63
C SER A 62 8.85 1.82 5.55
N ASN A 63 8.62 0.51 5.72
CA ASN A 63 8.91 -0.50 4.70
C ASN A 63 7.73 -0.70 3.74
N ILE A 64 6.49 -0.61 4.24
CA ILE A 64 5.27 -0.78 3.44
C ILE A 64 5.14 0.33 2.39
N VAL A 65 5.26 1.60 2.80
CA VAL A 65 5.02 2.75 1.92
C VAL A 65 5.84 2.69 0.63
N PRO A 66 7.18 2.55 0.65
CA PRO A 66 7.95 2.47 -0.59
C PRO A 66 7.62 1.22 -1.42
N GLU A 67 7.46 0.04 -0.79
CA GLU A 67 7.12 -1.20 -1.52
C GLU A 67 5.78 -1.08 -2.26
N VAL A 68 4.79 -0.45 -1.64
CA VAL A 68 3.48 -0.22 -2.26
C VAL A 68 3.58 0.84 -3.37
N CYS A 69 4.32 1.93 -3.16
CA CYS A 69 4.54 2.94 -4.20
C CYS A 69 5.22 2.35 -5.44
N GLU A 70 6.26 1.54 -5.27
CA GLU A 70 6.94 0.85 -6.38
C GLU A 70 5.98 -0.08 -7.12
N ALA A 71 5.17 -0.85 -6.39
CA ALA A 71 4.17 -1.72 -7.01
C ALA A 71 3.11 -0.93 -7.81
N ILE A 72 2.63 0.19 -7.28
CA ILE A 72 1.68 1.07 -7.97
C ILE A 72 2.30 1.63 -9.25
N ILE A 73 3.53 2.14 -9.19
CA ILE A 73 4.24 2.66 -10.36
C ILE A 73 4.37 1.58 -11.41
N ASP A 74 4.81 0.37 -11.04
CA ASP A 74 5.05 -0.70 -12.00
C ASP A 74 3.77 -1.19 -12.70
N VAL A 75 2.64 -1.27 -11.98
CA VAL A 75 1.37 -1.73 -12.59
C VAL A 75 0.65 -0.63 -13.37
N LEU A 76 0.90 0.65 -13.07
CA LEU A 76 0.23 1.77 -13.73
C LEU A 76 1.07 2.47 -14.80
N LYS A 77 2.39 2.23 -14.90
CA LYS A 77 3.29 2.91 -15.84
C LYS A 77 2.77 2.94 -17.28
N ASP A 78 2.19 1.84 -17.76
CA ASP A 78 1.72 1.71 -19.15
C ASP A 78 0.40 2.46 -19.40
N ASN A 79 -0.30 2.85 -18.32
CA ASN A 79 -1.54 3.62 -18.38
C ASN A 79 -1.27 5.14 -18.46
N ILE A 80 -0.03 5.58 -18.21
CA ILE A 80 0.34 6.98 -18.26
C ILE A 80 0.68 7.36 -19.70
N GLN A 81 -0.33 7.78 -20.46
CA GLN A 81 -0.13 8.39 -21.77
C GLN A 81 0.30 9.86 -21.59
N VAL A 82 1.61 10.10 -21.44
CA VAL A 82 2.13 11.46 -21.54
C VAL A 82 2.09 11.85 -23.02
N LYS A 83 1.03 12.57 -23.42
CA LYS A 83 1.06 13.30 -24.69
C LYS A 83 2.09 14.43 -24.53
N ILE A 84 3.25 14.25 -25.15
CA ILE A 84 4.23 15.31 -25.40
C ILE A 84 3.73 16.14 -26.59
#